data_AF-A0A368V6E7-F1
#
_entry.id   AF-A0A368V6E7-F1
#
_cell.length_a   1.000
_cell.length_b   1.000
_cell.length_c   1.000
_cell.angle_alpha   90.00
_cell.angle_beta   90.00
_cell.angle_gamma   90.00
#
_symmetry.space_group_name_H-M   'P 1'
#
loop_
_entity.id
_entity.type
_entity.pdbx_description
1 polymer ?
#
loop_
_entity_poly.entity_id
_entity_poly.type
_entity_poly.pdbx_seq_one_letter_code
_entity_poly.pdbx_strand_id
1 'polypeptide(L)'
;MRKIKMSWTLMVTMFLLAGGVMAQSFGPQAGDKSMALRFGRAVSFGDVQYAEVNSAVNESEYWNFDGVAPSLSAPSSSGFSTQNSMTNMIGVEAKYFITSQIAARFSGAGAVMSSPAADAVMVTGEASVDGEPAYPGTYVPGWEMMESRTTKQFYVDLGADYYFASNYSRVNPYGGVQVNATYGQMEIADGFRGVDDNGEVIPTHDTRRGEAYGLGGSVVGGIDYYLSEGMFLGIEIKAFNYMYNAKRVYHQSGMEAQDAATHNTAIFSQPVIKLGFRF
;
A
#
# COMPACT_ATOMS: atom_id res chain seq x y z
N MET A 1 -1.37 25.70 38.45
CA MET A 1 -1.14 25.81 36.99
C MET A 1 0.36 25.79 36.73
N ARG A 2 0.91 24.65 36.30
CA ARG A 2 2.36 24.44 36.12
C ARG A 2 2.56 23.89 34.71
N LYS A 3 3.09 24.74 33.81
CA LYS A 3 3.26 24.44 32.39
C LYS A 3 4.43 23.47 32.20
N ILE A 4 4.17 22.29 31.68
CA ILE A 4 5.18 21.35 31.19
C ILE A 4 5.54 21.77 29.77
N LYS A 5 6.80 22.18 29.55
CA LYS A 5 7.38 22.35 28.20
C LYS A 5 8.10 21.07 27.83
N MET A 6 7.57 20.33 26.87
CA MET A 6 8.19 19.13 26.30
C MET A 6 9.15 19.56 25.19
N SER A 7 10.46 19.38 25.41
CA SER A 7 11.53 19.76 24.47
C SER A 7 11.75 18.68 23.42
N TRP A 8 11.41 18.98 22.16
CA TRP A 8 11.68 18.16 20.97
C TRP A 8 13.17 18.25 20.56
N THR A 9 14.09 17.69 21.34
CA THR A 9 15.53 17.84 21.01
C THR A 9 16.37 16.59 21.25
N LEU A 10 15.75 15.41 21.36
CA LEU A 10 16.49 14.18 21.69
C LEU A 10 16.58 13.14 20.57
N MET A 11 16.19 13.45 19.33
CA MET A 11 16.20 12.45 18.23
C MET A 11 17.11 12.78 17.05
N VAL A 12 17.96 13.81 17.15
CA VAL A 12 18.88 14.22 16.05
C VAL A 12 20.36 14.05 16.41
N THR A 13 20.70 13.81 17.68
CA THR A 13 22.10 13.91 18.15
C THR A 13 22.90 12.61 18.10
N MET A 14 22.35 11.51 17.57
CA MET A 14 23.05 10.22 17.54
C MET A 14 23.71 9.89 16.18
N PHE A 15 23.85 10.87 15.29
CA PHE A 15 24.43 10.68 13.94
C PHE A 15 25.81 11.34 13.73
N LEU A 16 26.46 11.90 14.75
CA LEU A 16 27.59 12.82 14.54
C LEU A 16 28.97 12.42 15.10
N LEU A 17 29.23 11.16 15.46
CA LEU A 17 30.55 10.80 16.00
C LEU A 17 31.11 9.49 15.43
N ALA A 18 31.82 9.60 14.31
CA ALA A 18 33.05 8.84 14.01
C ALA A 18 33.68 9.34 12.70
N GLY A 19 34.30 10.52 12.74
CA GLY A 19 35.16 11.00 11.65
C GLY A 19 36.54 10.35 11.77
N GLY A 20 36.75 9.24 11.06
CA GLY A 20 38.10 8.78 10.70
C GLY A 20 38.48 9.44 9.37
N VAL A 21 39.66 10.08 9.32
CA VAL A 21 40.22 10.61 8.07
C VAL A 21 40.63 9.43 7.20
N MET A 22 39.71 8.94 6.37
CA MET A 22 39.96 7.93 5.35
C MET A 22 40.16 8.62 4.00
N ALA A 23 41.07 8.10 3.18
CA ALA A 23 41.36 8.61 1.85
C ALA A 23 40.08 8.74 1.03
N GLN A 24 39.94 9.87 0.33
CA GLN A 24 38.71 10.24 -0.36
C GLN A 24 38.39 9.25 -1.48
N SER A 25 37.43 8.34 -1.23
CA SER A 25 37.09 7.25 -2.14
C SER A 25 35.63 7.35 -2.57
N PHE A 26 35.45 7.74 -3.82
CA PHE A 26 34.15 7.74 -4.48
C PHE A 26 33.86 6.31 -4.97
N GLY A 27 32.72 5.76 -4.58
CA GLY A 27 32.29 4.41 -4.93
C GLY A 27 32.46 3.38 -3.80
N PRO A 28 31.71 2.28 -3.82
CA PRO A 28 31.52 1.40 -2.67
C PRO A 28 32.77 0.62 -2.26
N GLN A 29 32.92 0.41 -0.95
CA GLN A 29 33.97 -0.40 -0.35
C GLN A 29 33.37 -1.58 0.41
N ALA A 30 34.18 -2.62 0.61
CA ALA A 30 33.77 -3.77 1.41
C ALA A 30 33.53 -3.33 2.87
N GLY A 31 32.38 -3.70 3.42
CA GLY A 31 31.94 -3.32 4.77
C GLY A 31 31.06 -2.06 4.81
N ASP A 32 30.97 -1.30 3.71
CA ASP A 32 30.12 -0.11 3.65
C ASP A 32 28.65 -0.48 3.87
N LYS A 33 27.92 0.45 4.47
CA LYS A 33 26.47 0.40 4.58
C LYS A 33 25.90 1.56 3.80
N SER A 34 24.76 1.34 3.14
CA SER A 34 24.01 2.44 2.56
C SER A 34 22.54 2.36 2.89
N MET A 35 21.93 3.53 2.98
CA MET A 35 20.50 3.70 3.09
C MET A 35 20.01 4.70 2.06
N ALA A 36 18.93 4.38 1.35
CA ALA A 36 18.36 5.27 0.35
C ALA A 36 16.85 5.37 0.45
N LEU A 37 16.34 6.58 0.23
CA LEU A 37 14.94 6.83 -0.05
C LEU A 37 14.69 6.51 -1.53
N ARG A 38 13.73 5.63 -1.79
CA ARG A 38 13.29 5.24 -3.12
C ARG A 38 12.05 6.05 -3.48
N PHE A 39 12.18 6.89 -4.49
CA PHE A 39 11.10 7.64 -5.10
C PHE A 39 10.74 6.97 -6.41
N GLY A 40 9.61 6.28 -6.44
CA GLY A 40 9.15 5.60 -7.63
C GLY A 40 7.70 5.18 -7.48
N ARG A 41 7.17 4.62 -8.56
CA ARG A 41 5.82 4.06 -8.53
C ARG A 41 5.90 2.62 -8.06
N ALA A 42 5.39 2.34 -6.87
CA ALA A 42 5.05 0.98 -6.52
C ALA A 42 3.93 0.51 -7.45
N VAL A 43 4.20 -0.58 -8.16
CA VAL A 43 3.14 -1.31 -8.86
C VAL A 43 2.60 -2.29 -7.84
N SER A 44 1.37 -2.07 -7.40
CA SER A 44 0.67 -3.07 -6.62
C SER A 44 0.10 -4.09 -7.59
N PHE A 45 0.45 -5.34 -7.36
CA PHE A 45 -0.07 -6.46 -8.12
C PHE A 45 -1.09 -7.16 -7.24
N GLY A 46 -2.35 -7.20 -7.71
CA GLY A 46 -3.45 -7.79 -6.95
C GLY A 46 -4.11 -6.87 -5.93
N ASP A 47 -4.26 -5.57 -6.24
CA ASP A 47 -5.07 -4.67 -5.41
C ASP A 47 -6.45 -5.28 -5.13
N VAL A 48 -6.79 -5.38 -3.84
CA VAL A 48 -8.13 -5.73 -3.39
C VAL A 48 -9.00 -4.49 -3.56
N GLN A 49 -9.97 -4.56 -4.45
CA GLN A 49 -10.87 -3.44 -4.71
C GLN A 49 -12.08 -3.50 -3.78
N TYR A 50 -12.60 -2.33 -3.42
CA TYR A 50 -13.82 -2.23 -2.62
C TYR A 50 -14.99 -2.98 -3.26
N ALA A 51 -15.17 -2.88 -4.58
CA ALA A 51 -16.21 -3.60 -5.28
C ALA A 51 -16.06 -5.13 -5.16
N GLU A 52 -14.84 -5.66 -5.19
CA GLU A 52 -14.66 -7.12 -5.04
C GLU A 52 -15.12 -7.63 -3.67
N VAL A 53 -14.91 -6.82 -2.63
CA VAL A 53 -15.26 -7.13 -1.25
C VAL A 53 -16.73 -6.78 -0.94
N ASN A 54 -17.32 -5.81 -1.63
CA ASN A 54 -18.63 -5.24 -1.26
C ASN A 54 -19.73 -5.22 -2.35
N SER A 55 -19.42 -5.43 -3.63
CA SER A 55 -20.42 -5.20 -4.70
C SER A 55 -21.53 -6.23 -4.74
N ALA A 56 -21.28 -7.48 -4.36
CA ALA A 56 -22.35 -8.50 -4.40
C ALA A 56 -23.22 -8.57 -3.14
N VAL A 57 -22.85 -7.87 -2.08
CA VAL A 57 -23.68 -7.79 -0.87
C VAL A 57 -24.68 -6.63 -0.95
N ASN A 58 -24.35 -5.58 -1.73
CA ASN A 58 -25.19 -4.41 -1.96
C ASN A 58 -26.16 -4.51 -3.17
N GLU A 59 -26.08 -5.54 -4.02
CA GLU A 59 -27.02 -5.68 -5.16
C GLU A 59 -28.43 -6.17 -4.75
N SER A 60 -28.66 -6.42 -3.45
CA SER A 60 -29.87 -7.10 -2.96
C SER A 60 -31.06 -6.21 -2.56
N GLU A 61 -31.03 -4.88 -2.74
CA GLU A 61 -32.21 -4.05 -2.41
C GLU A 61 -33.06 -3.65 -3.62
N TYR A 62 -32.49 -3.58 -4.83
CA TYR A 62 -33.22 -3.08 -6.01
C TYR A 62 -33.63 -4.15 -7.03
N TRP A 63 -33.05 -5.36 -6.98
CA TRP A 63 -33.32 -6.45 -7.92
C TRP A 63 -33.58 -7.77 -7.19
N ASN A 64 -34.62 -7.80 -6.35
CA ASN A 64 -35.15 -9.03 -5.78
C ASN A 64 -35.63 -9.97 -6.90
N PHE A 65 -34.79 -10.92 -7.29
CA PHE A 65 -35.25 -12.12 -8.00
C PHE A 65 -35.87 -13.07 -6.97
N ASP A 66 -37.20 -13.22 -7.02
CA ASP A 66 -38.01 -14.36 -6.57
C ASP A 66 -37.26 -15.46 -5.78
N GLY A 67 -36.85 -15.19 -4.54
CA GLY A 67 -36.26 -16.18 -3.63
C GLY A 67 -34.92 -16.79 -4.06
N VAL A 68 -34.18 -16.17 -4.99
CA VAL A 68 -32.84 -16.61 -5.43
C VAL A 68 -31.79 -15.66 -4.84
N ALA A 69 -30.87 -16.20 -4.03
CA ALA A 69 -29.76 -15.42 -3.49
C ALA A 69 -28.86 -14.90 -4.63
N PRO A 70 -28.43 -13.62 -4.60
CA PRO A 70 -27.55 -13.07 -5.62
C PRO A 70 -26.21 -13.79 -5.64
N SER A 71 -25.58 -13.89 -6.82
CA SER A 71 -24.24 -14.43 -6.95
C SER A 71 -23.21 -13.50 -6.32
N LEU A 72 -22.31 -14.04 -5.49
CA LEU A 72 -21.21 -13.28 -4.92
C LEU A 72 -20.23 -12.76 -5.97
N SER A 73 -19.60 -11.62 -5.67
CA SER A 73 -18.69 -10.92 -6.58
C SER A 73 -17.42 -11.72 -6.70
N ALA A 74 -17.07 -12.12 -7.92
CA ALA A 74 -15.83 -12.81 -8.16
C ALA A 74 -14.64 -11.85 -8.02
N PRO A 75 -13.56 -12.24 -7.31
CA PRO A 75 -12.32 -11.47 -7.33
C PRO A 75 -11.83 -11.33 -8.77
N SER A 76 -11.43 -10.12 -9.16
CA SER A 76 -10.88 -9.90 -10.49
C SER A 76 -9.52 -10.60 -10.59
N SER A 77 -9.35 -11.32 -11.70
CA SER A 77 -8.03 -11.79 -12.15
C SER A 77 -7.29 -10.72 -12.96
N SER A 78 -7.92 -9.54 -13.16
CA SER A 78 -7.39 -8.46 -13.98
C SER A 78 -6.12 -7.84 -13.39
N GLY A 79 -5.22 -7.46 -14.29
CA GLY A 79 -3.79 -7.24 -14.07
C GLY A 79 -3.39 -6.06 -13.17
N PHE A 80 -2.07 -5.87 -13.10
CA PHE A 80 -1.37 -4.84 -12.33
C PHE A 80 -2.09 -3.48 -12.31
N SER A 81 -2.32 -2.96 -11.11
CA SER A 81 -2.91 -1.64 -10.97
C SER A 81 -1.83 -0.58 -11.10
N THR A 82 -2.15 0.44 -11.89
CA THR A 82 -1.37 1.68 -11.97
C THR A 82 -2.13 2.85 -11.37
N GLN A 83 -3.34 2.60 -10.87
CA GLN A 83 -4.23 3.56 -10.22
C GLN A 83 -3.81 3.77 -8.76
N ASN A 84 -2.55 4.12 -8.56
CA ASN A 84 -2.10 4.72 -7.31
C ASN A 84 -2.09 6.23 -7.52
N SER A 85 -2.95 6.95 -6.79
CA SER A 85 -2.92 8.41 -6.80
C SER A 85 -1.51 8.88 -6.41
N MET A 86 -1.06 9.99 -6.99
CA MET A 86 0.30 10.50 -7.05
C MET A 86 0.95 10.93 -5.70
N THR A 87 0.60 10.28 -4.59
CA THR A 87 1.26 10.39 -3.28
C THR A 87 1.99 9.09 -2.91
N ASN A 88 3.15 8.92 -3.54
CA ASN A 88 4.42 8.59 -2.87
C ASN A 88 4.49 7.36 -1.94
N MET A 89 4.75 6.18 -2.48
CA MET A 89 5.54 5.21 -1.69
C MET A 89 7.00 5.68 -1.70
N ILE A 90 7.38 6.43 -0.67
CA ILE A 90 8.79 6.57 -0.27
C ILE A 90 9.17 5.22 0.32
N GLY A 91 9.85 4.41 -0.48
CA GLY A 91 10.47 3.19 0.03
C GLY A 91 11.78 3.49 0.73
N VAL A 92 12.18 2.61 1.61
CA VAL A 92 13.53 2.61 2.16
C VAL A 92 14.29 1.44 1.59
N GLU A 93 15.51 1.68 1.14
CA GLU A 93 16.47 0.68 0.74
C GLU A 93 17.64 0.70 1.71
N ALA A 94 18.07 -0.46 2.15
CA ALA A 94 19.32 -0.65 2.86
C ALA A 94 20.20 -1.60 2.04
N LYS A 95 21.47 -1.27 1.89
CA LYS A 95 22.47 -2.17 1.33
C LYS A 95 23.62 -2.38 2.29
N TYR A 96 24.17 -3.58 2.25
CA TYR A 96 25.39 -3.95 2.92
C TYR A 96 26.38 -4.48 1.91
N PHE A 97 27.53 -3.81 1.77
CA PHE A 97 28.56 -4.16 0.81
C PHE A 97 29.43 -5.30 1.35
N ILE A 98 29.20 -6.51 0.86
CA ILE A 98 29.98 -7.70 1.22
C ILE A 98 31.39 -7.57 0.63
N THR A 99 31.47 -7.07 -0.60
CA THR A 99 32.73 -6.71 -1.27
C THR A 99 32.57 -5.33 -1.90
N SER A 100 33.63 -4.77 -2.49
CA SER A 100 33.54 -3.54 -3.28
C SER A 100 32.63 -3.65 -4.52
N GLN A 101 32.27 -4.88 -4.90
CA GLN A 101 31.42 -5.16 -6.06
C GLN A 101 30.07 -5.77 -5.68
N ILE A 102 29.96 -6.48 -4.57
CA ILE A 102 28.74 -7.21 -4.21
C ILE A 102 28.09 -6.56 -2.99
N ALA A 103 26.82 -6.20 -3.12
CA ALA A 103 26.02 -5.71 -2.02
C ALA A 103 24.79 -6.60 -1.81
N ALA A 104 24.52 -7.00 -0.56
CA ALA A 104 23.20 -7.48 -0.19
C ALA A 104 22.25 -6.28 -0.11
N ARG A 105 21.05 -6.40 -0.66
CA ARG A 105 20.03 -5.35 -0.64
C ARG A 105 18.76 -5.83 0.06
N PHE A 106 18.18 -4.92 0.82
CA PHE A 106 16.86 -5.04 1.38
C PHE A 106 16.11 -3.76 1.06
N SER A 107 14.87 -3.84 0.60
CA SER A 107 14.04 -2.65 0.51
C SER A 107 12.61 -2.95 0.86
N GLY A 108 11.89 -1.95 1.35
CA GLY A 108 10.50 -2.12 1.69
C GLY A 108 9.75 -0.81 1.84
N ALA A 109 8.44 -0.93 1.81
CA ALA A 109 7.50 0.16 2.00
C ALA A 109 6.15 -0.43 2.41
N GLY A 110 5.35 0.36 3.12
CA GLY A 110 3.99 -0.04 3.44
C GLY A 110 3.17 1.11 3.96
N ALA A 111 1.85 0.91 3.95
CA ALA A 111 0.88 1.87 4.42
C ALA A 111 -0.30 1.14 5.07
N VAL A 112 -0.86 1.77 6.11
CA VAL A 112 -2.11 1.36 6.74
C VAL A 112 -3.03 2.58 6.72
N MET A 113 -4.22 2.39 6.19
CA MET A 113 -5.28 3.38 6.16
C MET A 113 -6.49 2.80 6.87
N SER A 114 -7.12 3.57 7.75
CA SER A 114 -8.31 3.14 8.47
C SER A 114 -9.29 4.31 8.58
N SER A 115 -10.54 4.03 8.24
CA SER A 115 -11.68 4.91 8.41
C SER A 115 -12.68 4.18 9.32
N PRO A 116 -13.08 4.77 10.46
CA PRO A 116 -14.04 4.13 11.38
C PRO A 116 -15.45 4.11 10.79
N ALA A 117 -16.30 3.19 11.26
CA ALA A 117 -17.73 3.21 10.93
C ALA A 117 -18.44 4.39 11.62
N ALA A 118 -19.53 4.85 11.02
CA ALA A 118 -20.49 5.74 11.65
C ALA A 118 -21.90 5.17 11.47
N ASP A 119 -22.68 5.17 12.54
CA ASP A 119 -24.05 4.67 12.53
C ASP A 119 -24.99 5.63 11.80
N ALA A 120 -26.03 5.07 11.20
CA ALA A 120 -27.11 5.85 10.63
C ALA A 120 -27.82 6.67 11.73
N VAL A 121 -28.08 7.94 11.43
CA VAL A 121 -28.92 8.81 12.26
C VAL A 121 -30.26 8.92 11.56
N MET A 122 -31.33 8.48 12.21
CA MET A 122 -32.67 8.50 11.61
C MET A 122 -33.21 9.93 11.50
N VAL A 123 -34.00 10.18 10.45
CA VAL A 123 -34.77 11.41 10.32
C VAL A 123 -35.77 11.49 11.47
N THR A 124 -35.88 12.65 12.11
CA THR A 124 -36.90 12.89 13.14
C THR A 124 -37.81 14.03 12.71
N GLY A 125 -39.12 13.82 12.84
CA GLY A 125 -40.14 14.77 12.37
C GLY A 125 -40.65 14.44 10.97
N GLU A 126 -41.81 14.99 10.61
CA GLU A 126 -42.45 14.76 9.31
C GLU A 126 -42.09 15.91 8.35
N ALA A 127 -41.57 15.56 7.18
CA ALA A 127 -41.27 16.55 6.14
C ALA A 127 -42.54 17.16 5.55
N SER A 128 -43.65 16.41 5.50
CA SER A 128 -44.95 16.83 5.01
C SER A 128 -46.06 16.08 5.76
N VAL A 129 -47.14 16.78 6.07
CA VAL A 129 -48.40 16.16 6.51
C VAL A 129 -49.22 15.87 5.25
N ASP A 130 -49.94 14.74 5.21
CA ASP A 130 -50.68 14.31 4.03
C ASP A 130 -51.60 15.42 3.48
N GLY A 131 -51.35 15.84 2.23
CA GLY A 131 -52.07 16.93 1.56
C GLY A 131 -51.48 18.34 1.68
N GLU A 132 -50.39 18.55 2.43
CA GLU A 132 -49.74 19.86 2.59
C GLU A 132 -48.28 19.84 2.11
N PRO A 133 -47.77 20.94 1.50
CA PRO A 133 -46.38 21.02 1.05
C PRO A 133 -45.40 20.99 2.23
N ALA A 134 -44.20 20.44 1.99
CA ALA A 134 -43.18 20.33 3.00
C ALA A 134 -42.72 21.71 3.53
N TYR A 135 -42.72 21.89 4.86
CA TYR A 135 -42.31 23.14 5.49
C TYR A 135 -40.84 23.07 5.97
N PRO A 136 -39.97 24.01 5.57
CA PRO A 136 -38.59 24.02 6.03
C PRO A 136 -38.52 24.18 7.55
N GLY A 137 -37.86 23.23 8.23
CA GLY A 137 -37.68 23.22 9.69
C GLY A 137 -38.60 22.28 10.49
N THR A 138 -39.49 21.52 9.84
CA THR A 138 -40.36 20.54 10.53
C THR A 138 -39.71 19.18 10.77
N TYR A 139 -38.52 18.95 10.19
CA TYR A 139 -37.78 17.71 10.33
C TYR A 139 -36.28 17.98 10.52
N VAL A 140 -35.62 17.05 11.20
CA VAL A 140 -34.16 16.99 11.31
C VAL A 140 -33.68 15.91 10.34
N PRO A 141 -32.83 16.25 9.34
CA PRO A 141 -32.32 15.28 8.41
C PRO A 141 -31.44 14.25 9.12
N GLY A 142 -31.57 13.00 8.67
CA GLY A 142 -30.73 11.90 9.08
C GLY A 142 -29.44 11.80 8.26
N TRP A 143 -28.58 10.88 8.67
CA TRP A 143 -27.39 10.48 7.92
C TRP A 143 -27.44 8.98 7.69
N GLU A 144 -27.03 8.54 6.51
CA GLU A 144 -26.83 7.12 6.23
C GLU A 144 -25.63 6.59 7.00
N MET A 145 -25.62 5.27 7.22
CA MET A 145 -24.47 4.57 7.79
C MET A 145 -23.23 4.77 6.91
N MET A 146 -22.09 4.98 7.55
CA MET A 146 -20.78 4.88 6.91
C MET A 146 -20.08 3.59 7.34
N GLU A 147 -19.65 2.80 6.37
CA GLU A 147 -18.89 1.57 6.63
C GLU A 147 -17.49 1.89 7.18
N SER A 148 -17.02 1.07 8.12
CA SER A 148 -15.60 1.02 8.50
C SER A 148 -14.80 0.41 7.35
N ARG A 149 -13.63 0.97 7.06
CA ARG A 149 -12.70 0.43 6.07
C ARG A 149 -11.28 0.49 6.57
N THR A 150 -10.62 -0.65 6.66
CA THR A 150 -9.18 -0.74 6.96
C THR A 150 -8.44 -1.41 5.81
N THR A 151 -7.50 -0.68 5.20
CA THR A 151 -6.64 -1.16 4.11
C THR A 151 -5.18 -1.19 4.56
N LYS A 152 -4.50 -2.31 4.33
CA LYS A 152 -3.07 -2.50 4.61
C LYS A 152 -2.38 -2.91 3.32
N GLN A 153 -1.21 -2.33 3.05
CA GLN A 153 -0.38 -2.69 1.91
C GLN A 153 1.08 -2.69 2.32
N PHE A 154 1.79 -3.77 2.00
CA PHE A 154 3.20 -3.95 2.28
C PHE A 154 3.92 -4.53 1.07
N TYR A 155 5.14 -4.05 0.86
CA TYR A 155 6.03 -4.50 -0.20
C TYR A 155 7.43 -4.67 0.38
N VAL A 156 8.07 -5.79 0.10
CA VAL A 156 9.42 -6.12 0.54
C VAL A 156 10.21 -6.75 -0.60
N ASP A 157 11.46 -6.32 -0.75
CA ASP A 157 12.44 -6.89 -1.66
C ASP A 157 13.68 -7.34 -0.89
N LEU A 158 14.19 -8.50 -1.25
CA LEU A 158 15.47 -9.00 -0.79
C LEU A 158 16.29 -9.46 -1.99
N GLY A 159 17.56 -9.07 -2.07
CA GLY A 159 18.38 -9.41 -3.22
C GLY A 159 19.87 -9.15 -3.05
N ALA A 160 20.56 -9.18 -4.18
CA ALA A 160 21.96 -8.80 -4.27
C ALA A 160 22.22 -7.98 -5.54
N ASP A 161 23.11 -6.99 -5.41
CA ASP A 161 23.59 -6.15 -6.50
C ASP A 161 25.08 -6.44 -6.77
N TYR A 162 25.45 -6.42 -8.04
CA TYR A 162 26.82 -6.45 -8.54
C TYR A 162 27.16 -5.11 -9.21
N TYR A 163 28.13 -4.39 -8.67
CA TYR A 163 28.63 -3.13 -9.18
C TYR A 163 29.75 -3.38 -10.19
N PHE A 164 29.61 -2.77 -11.36
CA PHE A 164 30.59 -2.88 -12.43
C PHE A 164 31.68 -1.83 -12.28
N ALA A 165 32.89 -2.17 -12.71
CA ALA A 165 33.97 -1.20 -12.81
C ALA A 165 33.57 -0.09 -13.80
N SER A 166 33.76 1.15 -13.37
CA SER A 166 33.48 2.35 -14.16
C SER A 166 34.75 3.16 -14.32
N ASN A 167 34.93 3.75 -15.50
CA ASN A 167 36.04 4.68 -15.75
C ASN A 167 35.83 6.03 -15.03
N TYR A 168 34.64 6.28 -14.50
CA TYR A 168 34.31 7.50 -13.77
C TYR A 168 34.20 7.21 -12.28
N SER A 169 35.00 7.90 -11.46
CA SER A 169 35.08 7.68 -10.00
C SER A 169 33.75 7.90 -9.27
N ARG A 170 32.86 8.75 -9.80
CA ARG A 170 31.57 9.08 -9.16
C ARG A 170 30.38 8.28 -9.69
N VAL A 171 30.54 7.57 -10.81
CA VAL A 171 29.43 6.86 -11.47
C VAL A 171 29.63 5.36 -11.26
N ASN A 172 28.69 4.73 -10.56
CA ASN A 172 28.76 3.33 -10.20
C ASN A 172 27.54 2.59 -10.77
N PRO A 173 27.65 2.04 -11.99
CA PRO A 173 26.61 1.19 -12.56
C PRO A 173 26.56 -0.17 -11.84
N TYR A 174 25.36 -0.72 -11.69
CA TYR A 174 25.15 -2.04 -11.08
C TYR A 174 24.01 -2.80 -11.75
N GLY A 175 24.08 -4.12 -11.64
CA GLY A 175 23.01 -5.04 -12.00
C GLY A 175 22.72 -5.95 -10.82
N GLY A 176 21.46 -6.27 -10.58
CA GLY A 176 21.06 -7.03 -9.41
C GLY A 176 19.93 -8.00 -9.68
N VAL A 177 19.75 -8.92 -8.74
CA VAL A 177 18.63 -9.85 -8.69
C VAL A 177 17.95 -9.75 -7.35
N GLN A 178 16.63 -9.80 -7.32
CA GLN A 178 15.86 -9.69 -6.08
C GLN A 178 14.60 -10.55 -6.12
N VAL A 179 14.23 -11.09 -4.96
CA VAL A 179 12.92 -11.68 -4.68
C VAL A 179 11.99 -10.57 -4.19
N ASN A 180 10.75 -10.58 -4.67
CA ASN A 180 9.73 -9.57 -4.37
C ASN A 180 8.58 -10.23 -3.64
N ALA A 181 8.13 -9.64 -2.53
CA ALA A 181 6.95 -10.06 -1.80
C ALA A 181 6.00 -8.88 -1.60
N THR A 182 4.71 -9.09 -1.91
CA THR A 182 3.63 -8.15 -1.63
C THR A 182 2.60 -8.77 -0.71
N TYR A 183 2.02 -7.96 0.16
CA TYR A 183 0.82 -8.32 0.92
C TYR A 183 -0.12 -7.12 0.96
N GLY A 184 -1.37 -7.36 0.61
CA GLY A 184 -2.46 -6.40 0.68
C GLY A 184 -3.65 -6.99 1.43
N GLN A 185 -4.29 -6.20 2.28
CA GLN A 185 -5.53 -6.58 2.95
C GLN A 185 -6.50 -5.40 2.88
N MET A 186 -7.77 -5.68 2.65
CA MET A 186 -8.88 -4.77 2.90
C MET A 186 -9.90 -5.45 3.80
N GLU A 187 -10.36 -4.74 4.81
CA GLU A 187 -11.41 -5.17 5.72
C GLU A 187 -12.49 -4.10 5.78
N ILE A 188 -13.75 -4.52 5.70
CA ILE A 188 -14.93 -3.67 5.72
C ILE A 188 -15.90 -4.22 6.76
N ALA A 189 -16.42 -3.34 7.61
CA ALA A 189 -17.42 -3.70 8.61
C ALA A 189 -18.53 -2.64 8.65
N ASP A 190 -19.77 -3.09 8.84
CA ASP A 190 -20.92 -2.20 8.94
C ASP A 190 -21.13 -1.70 10.38
N GLY A 191 -21.68 -0.50 10.48
CA GLY A 191 -22.34 0.01 11.68
C GLY A 191 -23.85 -0.28 11.66
N PHE A 192 -24.62 0.43 12.47
CA PHE A 192 -26.07 0.36 12.43
C PHE A 192 -26.64 1.06 11.19
N ARG A 193 -27.43 0.35 10.37
CA ARG A 193 -28.01 0.87 9.10
C ARG A 193 -29.30 1.68 9.24
N GLY A 194 -29.96 1.61 10.40
CA GLY A 194 -31.28 2.21 10.58
C GLY A 194 -32.40 1.18 10.60
N VAL A 195 -33.63 1.68 10.47
CA VAL A 195 -34.85 0.86 10.38
C VAL A 195 -35.56 1.11 9.05
N ASP A 196 -36.28 0.10 8.57
CA ASP A 196 -37.13 0.19 7.39
C ASP A 196 -38.47 0.90 7.68
N ASP A 197 -39.33 1.01 6.67
CA ASP A 197 -40.64 1.66 6.78
C ASP A 197 -41.59 0.97 7.77
N ASN A 198 -41.32 -0.29 8.16
CA ASN A 198 -42.09 -1.04 9.16
C ASN A 198 -41.50 -0.91 10.58
N GLY A 199 -40.37 -0.19 10.73
CA GLY A 199 -39.65 -0.06 11.99
C GLY A 199 -38.75 -1.25 12.33
N GLU A 200 -38.49 -2.14 11.37
CA GLU A 200 -37.59 -3.28 11.52
C GLU A 200 -36.14 -2.88 11.21
N VAL A 201 -35.16 -3.46 11.91
CA VAL A 201 -33.74 -3.12 11.69
C VAL A 201 -33.29 -3.59 10.31
N ILE A 202 -32.71 -2.68 9.53
CA ILE A 202 -32.12 -2.99 8.22
C ILE A 202 -30.93 -3.95 8.45
N PRO A 203 -30.90 -5.13 7.81
CA PRO A 203 -29.82 -6.10 8.00
C PRO A 203 -28.45 -5.51 7.65
N THR A 204 -27.50 -5.65 8.57
CA THR A 204 -26.10 -5.28 8.37
C THR A 204 -25.30 -6.47 7.86
N HIS A 205 -24.26 -6.20 7.05
CA HIS A 205 -23.31 -7.25 6.69
C HIS A 205 -22.25 -7.39 7.78
N ASP A 206 -21.85 -8.63 8.05
CA ASP A 206 -20.69 -8.88 8.91
C ASP A 206 -19.39 -8.41 8.24
N THR A 207 -18.28 -8.57 8.95
CA THR A 207 -16.95 -8.22 8.49
C THR A 207 -16.64 -8.95 7.18
N ARG A 208 -16.43 -8.16 6.13
CA ARG A 208 -15.96 -8.61 4.82
C ARG A 208 -14.47 -8.35 4.72
N ARG A 209 -13.73 -9.29 4.13
CA ARG A 209 -12.27 -9.18 4.03
C ARG A 209 -11.79 -9.65 2.68
N GLY A 210 -10.92 -8.88 2.04
CA GLY A 210 -10.11 -9.34 0.92
C GLY A 210 -8.64 -9.32 1.28
N GLU A 211 -7.91 -10.34 0.88
CA GLU A 211 -6.48 -10.47 1.05
C GLU A 211 -5.82 -10.75 -0.30
N ALA A 212 -4.65 -10.19 -0.52
CA ALA A 212 -3.84 -10.44 -1.69
C ALA A 212 -2.39 -10.63 -1.26
N TYR A 213 -1.74 -11.63 -1.84
CA TYR A 213 -0.32 -11.89 -1.65
C TYR A 213 0.35 -12.10 -3.01
N GLY A 214 1.57 -11.62 -3.13
CA GLY A 214 2.38 -11.80 -4.32
C GLY A 214 3.78 -12.21 -3.98
N LEU A 215 4.33 -13.10 -4.80
CA LEU A 215 5.72 -13.55 -4.71
C LEU A 215 6.31 -13.61 -6.11
N GLY A 216 7.54 -13.12 -6.25
CA GLY A 216 8.17 -13.01 -7.54
C GLY A 216 9.65 -12.74 -7.50
N GLY A 217 10.21 -12.49 -8.68
CA GLY A 217 11.62 -12.17 -8.87
C GLY A 217 11.80 -11.07 -9.90
N SER A 218 12.86 -10.28 -9.73
CA SER A 218 13.24 -9.22 -10.65
C SER A 218 14.73 -9.22 -10.95
N VAL A 219 15.06 -8.80 -12.16
CA VAL A 219 16.40 -8.36 -12.54
C VAL A 219 16.38 -6.84 -12.62
N VAL A 220 17.26 -6.20 -11.87
CA VAL A 220 17.37 -4.73 -11.78
C VAL A 220 18.66 -4.25 -12.44
N GLY A 221 18.60 -3.08 -13.04
CA GLY A 221 19.77 -2.34 -13.51
C GLY A 221 19.68 -0.92 -13.00
N GLY A 222 20.80 -0.39 -12.53
CA GLY A 222 20.83 0.98 -12.00
C GLY A 222 22.21 1.63 -12.09
N ILE A 223 22.22 2.92 -11.82
CA ILE A 223 23.41 3.76 -11.81
C ILE A 223 23.34 4.65 -10.58
N ASP A 224 24.35 4.60 -9.72
CA ASP A 224 24.50 5.50 -8.58
C ASP A 224 25.56 6.57 -8.87
N TYR A 225 25.17 7.84 -8.78
CA TYR A 225 26.02 9.02 -8.92
C TYR A 225 26.35 9.61 -7.55
N TYR A 226 27.60 9.54 -7.14
CA TYR A 226 28.06 10.06 -5.85
C TYR A 226 28.28 11.57 -5.93
N LEU A 227 27.41 12.34 -5.26
CA LEU A 227 27.52 13.79 -5.11
C LEU A 227 28.65 14.14 -4.12
N SER A 228 28.79 13.32 -3.09
CA SER A 228 29.88 13.36 -2.10
C SER A 228 30.25 11.92 -1.71
N GLU A 229 31.23 11.76 -0.84
CA GLU A 229 31.66 10.43 -0.37
C GLU A 229 30.55 9.65 0.33
N GLY A 230 29.67 10.37 1.03
CA GLY A 230 28.58 9.79 1.82
C GLY A 230 27.20 9.99 1.22
N MET A 231 27.05 10.60 0.04
CA MET A 231 25.73 10.89 -0.54
C MET A 231 25.70 10.61 -2.05
N PHE A 232 24.66 9.91 -2.50
CA PHE A 232 24.48 9.55 -3.90
C PHE A 232 23.03 9.77 -4.39
N LEU A 233 22.92 10.03 -5.69
CA LEU A 233 21.68 9.98 -6.45
C LEU A 233 21.70 8.75 -7.34
N GLY A 234 20.71 7.88 -7.18
CA GLY A 234 20.59 6.66 -7.98
C GLY A 234 19.41 6.72 -8.95
N ILE A 235 19.53 6.03 -10.07
CA ILE A 235 18.41 5.69 -10.94
C ILE A 235 18.42 4.17 -11.10
N GLU A 236 17.26 3.53 -10.97
CA GLU A 236 17.09 2.08 -11.11
C GLU A 236 15.86 1.76 -11.96
N ILE A 237 15.95 0.69 -12.73
CA ILE A 237 14.83 0.10 -13.47
C ILE A 237 14.83 -1.42 -13.29
N LYS A 238 13.64 -2.03 -13.26
CA LYS A 238 13.52 -3.48 -13.38
C LYS A 238 13.56 -3.85 -14.85
N ALA A 239 14.69 -4.38 -15.31
CA ALA A 239 14.85 -4.89 -16.66
C ALA A 239 13.88 -6.05 -16.93
N PHE A 240 13.69 -6.93 -15.94
CA PHE A 240 12.70 -7.99 -15.95
C PHE A 240 12.05 -8.11 -14.57
N ASN A 241 10.75 -8.34 -14.53
CA ASN A 241 9.99 -8.59 -13.31
C ASN A 241 8.93 -9.65 -13.60
N TYR A 242 8.87 -10.67 -12.73
CA TYR A 242 7.82 -11.67 -12.73
C TYR A 242 7.23 -11.76 -11.32
N MET A 243 5.91 -11.74 -11.21
CA MET A 243 5.19 -11.91 -9.95
C MET A 243 3.99 -12.82 -10.14
N TYR A 244 3.91 -13.87 -9.31
CA TYR A 244 2.68 -14.59 -9.07
C TYR A 244 1.89 -13.87 -7.99
N ASN A 245 0.60 -13.65 -8.22
CA ASN A 245 -0.28 -12.98 -7.28
C ASN A 245 -1.52 -13.83 -7.08
N ALA A 246 -1.97 -13.94 -5.84
CA ALA A 246 -3.21 -14.59 -5.50
C ALA A 246 -4.01 -13.68 -4.58
N LYS A 247 -5.32 -13.70 -4.79
CA LYS A 247 -6.32 -12.92 -4.09
C LYS A 247 -7.34 -13.87 -3.50
N ARG A 248 -7.75 -13.59 -2.26
CA ARG A 248 -8.77 -14.31 -1.53
C ARG A 248 -9.80 -13.32 -1.03
N VAL A 249 -11.06 -13.56 -1.32
CA VAL A 249 -12.16 -12.70 -0.85
C VAL A 249 -13.09 -13.51 0.04
N TYR A 250 -13.34 -12.98 1.23
CA TYR A 250 -14.27 -13.48 2.23
C TYR A 250 -15.44 -12.50 2.29
N HIS A 251 -16.57 -12.89 1.68
CA HIS A 251 -17.78 -12.05 1.63
C HIS A 251 -18.55 -12.00 2.96
N GLN A 252 -18.31 -12.94 3.87
CA GLN A 252 -18.88 -12.94 5.21
C GLN A 252 -18.03 -13.78 6.17
N SER A 253 -18.11 -13.48 7.47
CA SER A 253 -17.51 -14.32 8.51
C SER A 253 -18.05 -15.75 8.44
N GLY A 254 -17.15 -16.73 8.44
CA GLY A 254 -17.50 -18.15 8.37
C GLY A 254 -17.73 -18.71 6.96
N MET A 255 -17.72 -17.88 5.92
CA MET A 255 -17.77 -18.35 4.53
C MET A 255 -16.39 -18.80 4.02
N GLU A 256 -16.39 -19.77 3.10
CA GLU A 256 -15.20 -20.16 2.35
C GLU A 256 -14.73 -18.99 1.47
N ALA A 257 -13.41 -18.84 1.32
CA ALA A 257 -12.85 -17.81 0.46
C ALA A 257 -13.06 -18.13 -1.01
N GLN A 258 -13.38 -17.10 -1.80
CA GLN A 258 -13.23 -17.18 -3.25
C GLN A 258 -11.82 -16.75 -3.65
N ASP A 259 -11.13 -17.62 -4.39
CA ASP A 259 -9.75 -17.43 -4.79
C ASP A 259 -9.61 -17.07 -6.27
N ALA A 260 -8.67 -16.17 -6.58
CA ALA A 260 -8.21 -15.90 -7.93
C ALA A 260 -6.69 -15.74 -7.95
N ALA A 261 -6.03 -16.17 -9.03
CA ALA A 261 -4.60 -16.05 -9.19
C ALA A 261 -4.21 -15.54 -10.58
N THR A 262 -3.14 -14.74 -10.63
CA THR A 262 -2.65 -14.09 -11.84
C THR A 262 -1.12 -14.08 -11.88
N HIS A 263 -0.58 -14.31 -13.08
CA HIS A 263 0.84 -14.18 -13.37
C HIS A 263 1.10 -12.85 -14.06
N ASN A 264 2.00 -12.05 -13.52
CA ASN A 264 2.37 -10.75 -14.07
C ASN A 264 3.83 -10.78 -14.51
N THR A 265 4.08 -10.48 -15.78
CA THR A 265 5.42 -10.35 -16.36
C THR A 265 5.58 -8.96 -16.94
N ALA A 266 6.64 -8.26 -16.54
CA ALA A 266 6.96 -6.92 -17.00
C ALA A 266 8.44 -6.81 -17.39
N ILE A 267 8.72 -5.99 -18.40
CA ILE A 267 10.07 -5.74 -18.93
C ILE A 267 10.27 -4.23 -18.96
N PHE A 268 11.46 -3.76 -18.57
CA PHE A 268 11.80 -2.33 -18.47
C PHE A 268 10.73 -1.51 -17.72
N SER A 269 10.41 -1.96 -16.51
CA SER A 269 9.34 -1.40 -15.70
C SER A 269 9.85 -0.80 -14.39
N GLN A 270 8.99 -0.05 -13.71
CA GLN A 270 9.24 0.48 -12.38
C GLN A 270 10.53 1.32 -12.28
N PRO A 271 10.63 2.44 -13.02
CA PRO A 271 11.73 3.37 -12.81
C PRO A 271 11.66 3.96 -11.38
N VAL A 272 12.81 4.00 -10.72
CA VAL A 272 12.97 4.53 -9.37
C VAL A 272 14.14 5.50 -9.35
N ILE A 273 13.92 6.66 -8.74
CA ILE A 273 14.98 7.59 -8.36
C ILE A 273 15.32 7.34 -6.89
N LYS A 274 16.60 7.33 -6.55
CA LYS A 274 17.09 7.09 -5.20
C LYS A 274 17.87 8.31 -4.72
N LEU A 275 17.63 8.71 -3.49
CA LEU A 275 18.53 9.60 -2.75
C LEU A 275 19.05 8.82 -1.55
N GLY A 276 20.36 8.56 -1.53
CA GLY A 276 20.94 7.71 -0.51
C GLY A 276 22.20 8.27 0.12
N PHE A 277 22.50 7.69 1.28
CA PHE A 277 23.66 7.98 2.08
C PHE A 277 24.45 6.70 2.33
N ARG A 278 25.78 6.81 2.33
CA ARG A 278 26.72 5.73 2.56
C ARG A 278 27.60 6.07 3.76
N PHE A 279 27.85 5.09 4.62
CA PHE A 279 28.62 5.23 5.86
C PHE A 279 29.27 3.93 6.29
#